data_AF-A0AA36IZL7-F1
#
_entry.id   AF-A0AA36IZL7-F1
#
_cell.length_a   1.000
_cell.length_b   1.000
_cell.length_c   1.000
_cell.angle_alpha   90.00
_cell.angle_beta   90.00
_cell.angle_gamma   90.00
#
_symmetry.space_group_name_H-M   'P 1'
#
loop_
_entity.id
_entity.type
_entity.pdbx_description
1 polymer ?
#
loop_
_entity_poly.entity_id
_entity_poly.type
_entity_poly.pdbx_seq_one_letter_code
_entity_poly.pdbx_strand_id
1 'polypeptide(L)'
;MRWLADLGFGRGYTFFLYVPRKSNAMKNAASFAYVFVNYQSPLQAKSCYHGLQHKVFKGTPLSVVASKIQGQQACLDHFKNLSASGRLVPYVAEPSEDTSRSRSHTPGQEVDARVLSWQ
;
A
#
# COMPACT_ATOMS: atom_id res chain seq x y z
N MET A 1 -12.47 5.89 -6.20
CA MET A 1 -10.99 5.97 -6.27
C MET A 1 -10.44 7.37 -6.48
N ARG A 2 -11.15 8.23 -7.23
CA ARG A 2 -10.78 9.63 -7.45
C ARG A 2 -10.33 10.38 -6.18
N TRP A 3 -10.97 10.12 -5.03
CA TRP A 3 -10.63 10.78 -3.76
C TRP A 3 -9.16 10.60 -3.30
N LEU A 4 -8.57 9.40 -3.41
CA LEU A 4 -7.15 9.20 -3.08
C LEU A 4 -6.25 9.95 -4.06
N ALA A 5 -6.65 10.00 -5.33
CA ALA A 5 -5.93 10.73 -6.38
C ALA A 5 -6.01 12.25 -6.19
N ASP A 6 -7.17 12.77 -5.77
CA ASP A 6 -7.38 14.19 -5.47
C ASP A 6 -6.50 14.66 -4.30
N LEU A 7 -6.09 13.74 -3.42
CA LEU A 7 -5.13 13.99 -2.34
C LEU A 7 -3.66 13.79 -2.74
N GLY A 8 -3.38 13.47 -4.00
CA GLY A 8 -2.02 13.21 -4.50
C GLY A 8 -1.50 11.79 -4.25
N PHE A 9 -2.32 10.90 -3.70
CA PHE A 9 -1.92 9.53 -3.34
C PHE A 9 -2.49 8.46 -4.30
N GLY A 10 -2.97 8.88 -5.47
CA GLY A 10 -3.60 8.00 -6.45
C GLY A 10 -2.63 7.25 -7.37
N ARG A 11 -1.32 7.28 -7.11
CA ARG A 11 -0.28 6.69 -7.97
C ARG A 11 0.75 5.93 -7.14
N GLY A 12 1.50 5.03 -7.79
CA GLY A 12 2.63 4.32 -7.18
C GLY A 12 2.26 3.12 -6.31
N TYR A 13 0.98 2.71 -6.27
CA TYR A 13 0.58 1.47 -5.62
C TYR A 13 0.68 0.27 -6.57
N THR A 14 1.22 -0.84 -6.06
CA THR A 14 1.30 -2.12 -6.77
C THR A 14 0.13 -3.04 -6.45
N PHE A 15 -0.59 -2.76 -5.38
CA PHE A 15 -1.82 -3.46 -5.01
C PHE A 15 -2.82 -2.48 -4.42
N PHE A 16 -4.09 -2.62 -4.83
CA PHE A 16 -5.20 -1.87 -4.28
C PHE A 16 -6.45 -2.74 -4.17
N LEU A 17 -7.09 -2.77 -3.00
CA LEU A 17 -8.35 -3.46 -2.78
C LEU A 17 -9.30 -2.61 -1.95
N TYR A 18 -10.47 -2.30 -2.51
CA TYR A 18 -11.56 -1.67 -1.77
C TYR A 18 -12.53 -2.74 -1.30
N VAL A 19 -12.78 -2.78 0.01
CA VAL A 19 -13.76 -3.67 0.62
C VAL A 19 -14.96 -2.83 1.07
N PRO A 20 -16.12 -2.95 0.40
CA PRO A 20 -17.30 -2.20 0.77
C PRO A 20 -17.81 -2.66 2.13
N ARG A 21 -18.54 -1.75 2.78
CA ARG A 21 -19.28 -2.07 4.00
C ARG A 21 -20.23 -3.25 3.73
N LYS A 22 -20.11 -4.31 4.54
CA LYS A 22 -21.08 -5.40 4.56
C LYS A 22 -22.21 -5.04 5.51
N SER A 23 -23.39 -4.76 4.95
CA SER A 23 -24.62 -4.69 5.72
C SER A 23 -24.99 -6.12 6.17
N ASN A 24 -24.75 -6.46 7.43
CA ASN A 24 -25.33 -7.65 8.04
C ASN A 24 -26.49 -7.21 8.94
N ALA A 25 -27.70 -7.18 8.38
CA ALA A 25 -28.91 -6.77 9.09
C ALA A 25 -29.15 -7.57 10.39
N MET A 26 -28.69 -8.82 10.45
CA MET A 26 -28.90 -9.71 11.59
C MET A 26 -28.00 -9.46 12.81
N LYS A 27 -26.85 -8.77 12.66
CA LYS A 27 -25.86 -8.71 13.75
C LYS A 27 -25.76 -7.37 14.46
N ASN A 28 -26.53 -6.34 14.06
CA ASN A 28 -26.42 -4.96 14.57
C ASN A 28 -24.97 -4.40 14.61
N ALA A 29 -24.02 -5.05 13.93
CA ALA A 29 -22.64 -4.66 13.87
C ALA A 29 -22.43 -3.88 12.58
N ALA A 30 -22.26 -2.56 12.70
CA ALA A 30 -21.85 -1.74 11.58
C ALA A 30 -20.41 -2.13 11.20
N SER A 31 -20.24 -2.82 10.07
CA SER A 31 -18.91 -2.91 9.45
C SER A 31 -18.61 -1.60 8.73
N PHE A 32 -17.36 -1.13 8.80
CA PHE A 32 -16.91 -0.01 7.97
C PHE A 32 -16.39 -0.54 6.64
N ALA A 33 -16.50 0.28 5.60
CA ALA A 33 -15.72 0.05 4.39
C ALA A 33 -14.24 0.32 4.69
N TYR A 34 -13.34 -0.43 4.08
CA TYR A 34 -11.91 -0.21 4.23
C TYR A 34 -11.18 -0.44 2.92
N VAL A 35 -9.94 0.04 2.88
CA VAL A 35 -9.06 -0.03 1.72
C VAL A 35 -7.76 -0.67 2.14
N PHE A 36 -7.27 -1.60 1.34
CA PHE A 36 -5.91 -2.10 1.37
C PHE A 36 -5.12 -1.51 0.22
N VAL A 37 -3.93 -0.99 0.52
CA VAL A 37 -3.03 -0.38 -0.43
C VAL A 37 -1.61 -0.85 -0.12
N ASN A 38 -0.90 -1.29 -1.16
CA ASN A 38 0.53 -1.53 -1.10
C ASN A 38 1.23 -0.58 -2.08
N TYR A 39 2.11 0.28 -1.59
CA TYR A 39 2.94 1.13 -2.42
C TYR A 39 4.19 0.41 -2.91
N GLN A 40 4.69 0.83 -4.07
CA GLN A 40 5.98 0.36 -4.60
C GLN A 40 7.13 0.81 -3.70
N SER A 41 7.05 2.02 -3.14
CA SER A 41 8.06 2.59 -2.25
C SER A 41 7.53 2.75 -0.82
N PRO A 42 8.31 2.34 0.21
CA PRO A 42 7.99 2.62 1.61
C PRO A 42 7.84 4.11 1.91
N LEU A 43 8.57 4.97 1.19
CA LEU A 43 8.50 6.43 1.35
C LEU A 43 7.13 6.98 0.91
N GLN A 44 6.57 6.44 -0.18
CA GLN A 44 5.23 6.78 -0.64
C GLN A 44 4.17 6.30 0.35
N ALA A 45 4.31 5.07 0.88
CA ALA A 45 3.43 4.55 1.92
C ALA A 45 3.43 5.45 3.17
N LYS A 46 4.61 5.86 3.63
CA LYS A 46 4.76 6.78 4.77
C LYS A 46 4.15 8.15 4.48
N SER A 47 4.36 8.69 3.28
CA SER A 47 3.78 9.98 2.87
C SER A 47 2.25 9.92 2.83
N CYS A 48 1.69 8.84 2.27
CA CYS A 48 0.26 8.59 2.28
C CYS A 48 -0.28 8.43 3.71
N TYR A 49 0.42 7.70 4.57
CA TYR A 49 0.03 7.53 5.98
C TYR A 49 -0.11 8.89 6.67
N HIS A 50 0.93 9.71 6.64
CA HIS A 50 0.90 11.04 7.27
C HIS A 50 -0.10 12.00 6.61
N GLY A 51 -0.22 11.96 5.27
CA GLY A 51 -1.17 12.83 4.56
C GLY A 51 -2.63 12.50 4.81
N LEU A 52 -2.93 11.25 5.18
CA LEU A 52 -4.28 10.79 5.51
C LEU A 52 -4.58 10.80 7.01
N GLN A 53 -3.57 10.92 7.88
CA GLN A 53 -3.78 11.10 9.31
C GLN A 53 -4.70 12.30 9.56
N HIS A 54 -5.69 12.11 10.43
CA HIS A 54 -6.69 13.12 10.81
C HIS A 54 -7.59 13.64 9.68
N LYS A 55 -7.54 13.05 8.46
CA LYS A 55 -8.49 13.38 7.40
C LYS A 55 -9.87 12.80 7.71
N VAL A 56 -10.90 13.52 7.26
CA VAL A 56 -12.29 13.13 7.39
C VAL A 56 -12.84 12.83 6.00
N PHE A 57 -13.48 11.68 5.83
CA PHE A 57 -14.16 11.30 4.60
C PHE A 57 -15.67 11.18 4.87
N LYS A 58 -16.47 12.01 4.20
CA LYS A 58 -17.95 12.05 4.35
C LYS A 58 -18.41 12.15 5.81
N GLY A 59 -17.72 12.96 6.61
CA GLY A 59 -18.02 13.16 8.04
C GLY A 59 -17.46 12.08 8.97
N THR A 60 -16.82 11.02 8.45
CA THR A 60 -16.17 9.99 9.27
C THR A 60 -14.65 10.18 9.28
N PRO A 61 -14.00 10.28 10.46
CA PRO A 61 -12.54 10.28 10.56
C PRO A 61 -11.94 9.00 9.99
N LEU A 62 -10.86 9.12 9.25
CA LEU A 62 -10.14 7.96 8.72
C LEU A 62 -9.26 7.32 9.79
N SER A 63 -9.32 5.99 9.85
CA SER A 63 -8.35 5.17 10.56
C SER A 63 -7.36 4.61 9.55
N VAL A 64 -6.11 5.06 9.62
CA VAL A 64 -5.03 4.63 8.74
C VAL A 64 -4.00 3.93 9.59
N VAL A 65 -3.68 2.69 9.23
CA VAL A 65 -2.76 1.84 9.98
C VAL A 65 -1.83 1.09 9.02
N ALA A 66 -0.63 0.78 9.49
CA ALA A 66 0.22 -0.18 8.78
C ALA A 66 -0.41 -1.58 8.86
N SER A 67 -0.55 -2.22 7.70
CA SER A 67 -1.05 -3.59 7.61
C SER A 67 -0.06 -4.59 8.22
N LYS A 68 -0.55 -5.72 8.76
CA LYS A 68 0.35 -6.84 9.12
C LYS A 68 0.81 -7.63 7.89
N ILE A 69 0.04 -7.55 6.80
CA ILE A 69 0.36 -8.14 5.51
C ILE A 69 1.12 -7.09 4.70
N GLN A 70 2.36 -7.39 4.34
CA GLN A 70 3.29 -6.47 3.68
C GLN A 70 3.78 -7.06 2.36
N GLY A 71 3.81 -6.23 1.31
CA GLY A 71 4.25 -6.64 -0.02
C GLY A 71 3.11 -7.17 -0.91
N GLN A 72 3.28 -6.99 -2.22
CA GLN A 72 2.26 -7.32 -3.23
C GLN A 72 1.89 -8.81 -3.23
N GLN A 73 2.87 -9.71 -3.23
CA GLN A 73 2.62 -11.16 -3.24
C GLN A 73 1.84 -11.62 -2.00
N ALA A 74 2.22 -11.14 -0.82
CA ALA A 74 1.50 -11.46 0.42
C ALA A 74 0.05 -10.96 0.39
N CYS A 75 -0.20 -9.79 -0.21
CA CYS A 75 -1.56 -9.31 -0.45
C CYS A 75 -2.34 -10.23 -1.41
N LEU A 76 -1.74 -10.63 -2.52
CA LEU A 76 -2.37 -11.56 -3.47
C LEU A 76 -2.71 -12.90 -2.80
N ASP A 77 -1.78 -13.48 -2.06
CA ASP A 77 -1.97 -14.76 -1.38
C ASP A 77 -3.06 -14.69 -0.31
N HIS A 78 -3.08 -13.59 0.45
CA HIS A 78 -4.08 -13.39 1.50
C HIS A 78 -5.50 -13.20 0.92
N PHE A 79 -5.62 -12.45 -0.17
CA PHE A 79 -6.91 -12.11 -0.77
C PHE A 79 -7.34 -13.01 -1.93
N LYS A 80 -6.56 -14.06 -2.27
CA LYS A 80 -6.85 -14.97 -3.40
C LYS A 80 -8.26 -15.54 -3.42
N ASN A 81 -8.81 -15.88 -2.24
CA ASN A 81 -10.15 -16.45 -2.12
C ASN A 81 -11.25 -15.42 -2.41
N LEU A 82 -10.99 -14.15 -2.08
CA LEU A 82 -11.93 -13.06 -2.39
C LEU A 82 -11.96 -12.81 -3.90
N SER A 83 -10.78 -12.81 -4.54
CA SER A 83 -10.64 -12.70 -5.99
C SER A 83 -11.33 -13.86 -6.72
N ALA A 84 -11.14 -15.10 -6.23
CA ALA A 84 -11.76 -16.30 -6.81
C ALA A 84 -13.30 -16.27 -6.76
N SER A 85 -13.88 -15.60 -5.76
CA SER A 85 -15.34 -15.43 -5.66
C SER A 85 -15.92 -14.40 -6.63
N GLY A 86 -15.08 -13.61 -7.31
CA GLY A 86 -15.46 -12.51 -8.19
C GLY A 86 -16.07 -11.29 -7.49
N ARG A 87 -16.28 -11.34 -6.16
CA ARG A 87 -16.96 -10.29 -5.40
C ARG A 87 -16.08 -9.09 -5.12
N LEU A 88 -14.77 -9.30 -5.03
CA LEU A 88 -13.78 -8.27 -4.76
C LEU A 88 -12.56 -8.55 -5.61
N VAL A 89 -12.31 -7.67 -6.59
CA VAL A 89 -11.18 -7.80 -7.52
C VAL A 89 -10.15 -6.75 -7.13
N PRO A 90 -8.96 -7.15 -6.66
CA PRO A 90 -7.88 -6.20 -6.42
C PRO A 90 -7.37 -5.64 -7.76
N TYR A 91 -7.02 -4.36 -7.76
CA TYR A 91 -6.10 -3.85 -8.76
C TYR A 91 -4.69 -4.30 -8.39
N VAL A 92 -3.97 -4.78 -9.38
CA VAL A 92 -2.60 -5.26 -9.28
C VAL A 92 -1.83 -4.55 -10.38
N ALA A 93 -0.78 -3.81 -10.03
CA ALA A 93 0.08 -3.24 -11.06
C ALA A 93 0.88 -4.36 -11.69
N GLU A 94 1.01 -4.31 -13.02
CA GLU A 94 1.95 -5.16 -13.74
C GLU A 94 3.36 -4.95 -13.18
N PRO A 95 4.15 -6.01 -12.98
CA PRO A 95 5.54 -5.87 -12.59
C PRO A 95 6.25 -5.04 -13.66
N SER A 96 6.61 -3.81 -13.31
CA SER A 96 7.40 -2.96 -14.21
C SER A 96 8.79 -3.59 -14.29
N GLU A 97 9.18 -4.13 -15.46
CA GLU A 97 10.50 -4.72 -15.72
C GLU A 97 11.62 -3.65 -15.73
N ASP A 98 11.66 -2.76 -14.73
CA ASP A 98 12.58 -1.63 -14.70
C ASP A 98 13.36 -1.60 -13.40
N THR A 99 14.14 -2.65 -13.14
CA THR A 99 15.28 -2.61 -12.20
C THR A 99 16.37 -3.60 -12.60
N SER A 100 16.72 -3.64 -13.88
CA SER A 100 17.84 -4.45 -14.37
C SER A 100 18.63 -3.78 -15.49
N ARG A 101 19.13 -2.55 -15.28
CA ARG A 101 20.29 -1.99 -16.00
C ARG A 101 20.67 -0.61 -15.46
N SER A 102 21.64 -0.57 -14.53
CA SER A 102 22.76 0.39 -14.52
C SER A 102 23.52 0.34 -13.19
N ARG A 103 24.36 -0.70 -13.02
CA ARG A 103 25.69 -0.54 -12.42
C ARG A 103 26.65 -1.41 -13.22
N SER A 104 27.00 -0.93 -14.41
CA SER A 104 28.24 -1.32 -15.08
C SER A 104 29.41 -0.93 -14.17
N HIS A 105 30.06 -1.94 -13.62
CA HIS A 105 31.50 -2.06 -13.42
C HIS A 105 32.32 -0.76 -13.50
N THR A 106 32.89 -0.33 -12.38
CA THR A 106 34.16 0.41 -12.36
C THR A 106 35.02 -0.25 -11.28
N PRO A 107 36.12 -0.95 -11.62
CA PRO A 107 37.07 -1.43 -10.63
C PRO A 107 37.99 -0.26 -10.25
N GLY A 108 38.11 0.00 -8.94
CA GLY A 108 39.12 0.90 -8.39
C GLY A 108 38.56 2.16 -7.75
N GLN A 109 38.34 2.11 -6.45
CA GLN A 109 39.05 2.99 -5.51
C GLN A 109 38.68 2.59 -4.07
N GLU A 110 39.70 2.12 -3.37
CA GLU A 110 39.80 1.99 -1.94
C GLU A 110 39.58 3.36 -1.28
N VAL A 111 38.56 3.48 -0.43
CA VAL A 111 38.50 4.53 0.59
C VAL A 111 37.92 3.96 1.90
N ASP A 112 38.81 3.96 2.88
CA ASP A 112 38.67 3.82 4.32
C ASP A 112 37.26 4.15 4.89
N ALA A 113 36.56 3.14 5.39
CA ALA A 113 35.31 3.31 6.14
C ALA A 113 35.59 3.14 7.64
N ARG A 114 36.05 4.22 8.26
CA ARG A 114 35.98 4.35 9.73
C ARG A 114 34.51 4.41 10.16
N VAL A 115 34.18 3.43 10.99
CA VAL A 115 32.97 3.25 11.80
C VAL A 115 32.49 4.58 12.41
N LEU A 116 31.27 4.99 12.06
CA LEU A 116 30.49 5.94 12.85
C LEU A 116 29.35 5.19 13.55
N SER A 117 29.59 4.94 14.83
CA SER A 117 28.61 4.55 15.83
C SER A 117 27.65 5.72 16.08
N TRP A 118 26.35 5.45 16.14
CA TRP A 118 25.35 6.37 16.66
C TRP A 118 24.75 5.76 17.93
N GLN A 119 24.77 6.56 19.01
CA GLN A 119 24.11 6.34 20.29
C GLN A 119 22.59 6.45 20.15
#